data_AF-A0A266N8J4-F1
#
_entry.id   AF-A0A266N8J4-F1
#
_cell.length_a   1.000
_cell.length_b   1.000
_cell.length_c   1.000
_cell.angle_alpha   90.00
_cell.angle_beta   90.00
_cell.angle_gamma   90.00
#
_symmetry.space_group_name_H-M   'P 1'
#
loop_
_entity.id
_entity.type
_entity.pdbx_description
1 polymer ?
#
loop_
_entity_poly.entity_id
_entity_poly.type
_entity_poly.pdbx_seq_one_letter_code
_entity_poly.pdbx_strand_id
1 'polypeptide(L)'
;MSDSNQTLRAALETSDMLIIDGLHAWDFSLDDVQLLIKCMDGRAEKRWRFVTQQLEVSVFDESLQSWTLVGDSGEHRLVCLSAVSASNDDEVGEVADEA
;
A
#
# COMPACT_ATOMS: atom_id res chain seq x y z
N MET A 1 2.54 8.67 20.82
CA MET A 1 2.02 9.91 20.18
C MET A 1 2.21 9.77 18.68
N SER A 2 1.12 9.31 18.04
CA SER A 2 0.70 9.57 16.66
C SER A 2 1.75 9.59 15.56
N ASP A 3 2.03 8.41 15.00
CA ASP A 3 2.17 8.29 13.54
C ASP A 3 1.50 7.00 13.08
N SER A 4 0.22 6.83 13.40
CA SER A 4 -0.65 5.85 12.72
C SER A 4 -1.04 6.34 11.33
N ASN A 5 -0.26 7.24 10.72
CA ASN A 5 -0.43 7.64 9.34
C ASN A 5 0.06 6.47 8.51
N GLN A 6 -0.81 5.47 8.33
CA GLN A 6 -0.62 4.40 7.38
C GLN A 6 -0.41 5.10 6.04
N THR A 7 0.83 5.32 5.61
CA THR A 7 1.14 5.89 4.31
C THR A 7 1.30 4.75 3.32
N LEU A 8 0.99 5.01 2.05
CA LEU A 8 1.20 4.03 1.00
C LEU A 8 2.66 3.56 0.97
N ARG A 9 3.61 4.47 1.20
CA ARG A 9 5.05 4.15 1.27
C ARG A 9 5.36 3.14 2.38
N ALA A 10 4.90 3.38 3.60
CA ALA A 10 5.11 2.45 4.72
C ALA A 10 4.44 1.08 4.47
N ALA A 11 3.27 1.07 3.82
CA ALA A 11 2.61 -0.17 3.44
C ALA A 11 3.42 -0.94 2.38
N LEU A 12 4.00 -0.24 1.40
CA LEU A 12 4.84 -0.84 0.35
C LEU A 12 6.13 -1.43 0.90
N GLU A 13 6.75 -0.79 1.90
CA GLU A 13 7.98 -1.28 2.54
C GLU A 13 7.79 -2.61 3.28
N THR A 14 6.57 -2.88 3.75
CA THR A 14 6.21 -4.10 4.47
C THR A 14 5.40 -5.09 3.61
N SER A 15 5.15 -4.76 2.35
CA SER A 15 4.41 -5.62 1.42
C SER A 15 5.36 -6.45 0.58
N ASP A 16 5.03 -7.73 0.39
CA ASP A 16 5.73 -8.60 -0.53
C ASP A 16 5.07 -8.65 -1.92
N MET A 17 3.79 -8.30 -2.00
CA MET A 17 3.01 -8.41 -3.22
C MET A 17 2.11 -7.19 -3.43
N LEU A 18 1.99 -6.76 -4.68
CA LEU A 18 1.14 -5.63 -5.08
C LEU A 18 0.13 -6.06 -6.14
N ILE A 19 -1.05 -5.48 -6.08
CA ILE A 19 -2.06 -5.56 -7.14
C ILE A 19 -2.43 -4.15 -7.56
N ILE A 20 -2.43 -3.88 -8.85
CA ILE A 20 -2.85 -2.60 -9.43
C ILE A 20 -3.99 -2.83 -10.44
N ASP A 21 -5.15 -2.19 -10.24
CA ASP A 21 -6.37 -2.37 -11.04
C ASP A 21 -6.78 -3.84 -11.24
N GLY A 22 -6.52 -4.68 -10.24
CA GLY A 22 -6.77 -6.13 -10.31
C GLY A 22 -5.70 -6.95 -11.03
N LEU A 23 -4.59 -6.33 -11.48
CA LEU A 23 -3.43 -7.01 -12.05
C LEU A 23 -2.36 -7.24 -11.00
N HIS A 24 -1.92 -8.49 -10.85
CA HIS A 24 -0.84 -8.86 -9.94
C HIS A 24 0.50 -8.31 -10.47
N ALA A 25 1.14 -7.49 -9.65
CA ALA A 25 2.51 -7.10 -9.85
C ALA A 25 3.39 -8.32 -9.58
N TRP A 26 4.25 -8.64 -10.54
CA TRP A 26 5.27 -9.66 -10.37
C TRP A 26 6.56 -9.08 -9.82
N ASP A 27 6.77 -7.76 -9.98
CA ASP A 27 7.92 -7.02 -9.49
C ASP A 27 7.53 -5.57 -9.25
N PHE A 28 8.02 -4.98 -8.18
CA PHE A 28 7.88 -3.56 -7.91
C PHE A 28 9.15 -3.04 -7.23
N SER A 29 9.42 -1.75 -7.39
CA SER A 29 10.57 -1.09 -6.80
C SER A 29 10.12 0.27 -6.30
N LEU A 30 10.27 0.48 -4.99
CA LEU A 30 10.02 1.77 -4.35
C LEU A 30 11.36 2.49 -4.17
N ASP A 31 11.52 3.64 -4.82
CA ASP A 31 12.64 4.55 -4.64
C ASP A 31 12.19 5.80 -3.84
N ASP A 32 13.12 6.63 -3.39
CA ASP A 32 12.82 7.92 -2.74
C ASP A 32 11.89 8.82 -3.58
N VAL A 33 12.07 8.81 -4.90
CA VAL A 33 11.36 9.72 -5.81
C VAL A 33 10.12 9.12 -6.46
N GLN A 34 10.06 7.80 -6.65
CA GLN A 34 8.98 7.15 -7.40
C GLN A 34 8.80 5.68 -7.02
N LEU A 35 7.61 5.16 -7.29
CA LEU A 35 7.25 3.75 -7.25
C LEU A 35 7.13 3.22 -8.68
N LEU A 36 7.90 2.19 -9.00
CA LEU A 36 7.78 1.41 -10.22
C LEU A 36 7.04 0.10 -9.93
N ILE A 37 6.04 -0.22 -10.74
CA ILE A 37 5.29 -1.47 -10.65
C ILE A 37 5.30 -2.16 -12.00
N LYS A 38 5.61 -3.44 -12.02
CA LYS A 38 5.60 -4.28 -13.22
C LYS A 38 4.61 -5.43 -13.03
N CYS A 39 3.66 -5.53 -13.94
CA CYS A 39 2.66 -6.60 -13.98
C CYS A 39 2.72 -7.33 -15.32
N MET A 40 2.18 -8.54 -15.36
CA MET A 40 2.01 -9.32 -16.58
C MET A 40 0.52 -9.46 -16.88
N ASP A 41 0.08 -8.86 -17.97
CA ASP A 41 -1.27 -8.99 -18.52
C ASP A 41 -1.23 -10.07 -19.63
N GLY A 42 -1.37 -11.32 -19.23
CA GLY A 42 -1.21 -12.48 -20.12
C GLY A 42 0.23 -12.64 -20.61
N ARG A 43 0.52 -12.18 -21.84
CA ARG A 43 1.89 -12.16 -22.40
C ARG A 43 2.47 -10.74 -22.54
N ALA A 44 1.68 -9.71 -22.25
CA ALA A 44 2.13 -8.33 -22.31
C ALA A 44 2.58 -7.87 -20.93
N GLU A 45 3.76 -7.26 -20.85
CA GLU A 45 4.23 -6.62 -19.64
C GLU A 45 3.63 -5.21 -19.55
N LYS A 46 3.02 -4.89 -18.41
CA LYS A 46 2.53 -3.55 -18.10
C LYS A 46 3.38 -2.95 -16.99
N ARG A 47 3.69 -1.67 -17.11
CA ARG A 47 4.50 -0.93 -16.15
C ARG A 47 3.80 0.35 -15.75
N TRP A 48 3.69 0.58 -14.45
CA TRP A 48 3.18 1.82 -13.88
C TRP A 48 4.31 2.53 -13.12
N ARG A 49 4.22 3.86 -13.11
CA ARG A 49 5.15 4.73 -12.41
C ARG A 49 4.34 5.78 -11.68
N PHE A 50 4.57 5.90 -10.38
CA PHE A 50 3.96 6.92 -9.54
C PHE A 50 5.05 7.72 -8.84
N VAL A 51 5.02 9.05 -8.94
CA VAL A 51 5.96 9.91 -8.22
C VAL A 51 5.53 10.09 -6.76
N THR A 52 6.44 10.49 -5.88
CA THR A 52 6.14 10.63 -4.45
C THR A 52 4.90 11.49 -4.17
N GLN A 53 4.70 12.58 -4.93
CA GLN A 53 3.51 13.43 -4.79
C GLN A 53 2.20 12.66 -5.02
N GLN A 54 2.19 11.68 -5.93
CA GLN A 54 1.02 10.83 -6.17
C GLN A 54 0.78 9.87 -5.00
N LEU A 55 1.84 9.36 -4.39
CA LEU A 55 1.75 8.51 -3.19
C LEU A 55 1.24 9.32 -1.98
N GLU A 56 1.65 10.58 -1.85
CA GLU A 56 1.22 11.45 -0.74
C GLU A 56 -0.23 11.91 -0.85
N VAL A 57 -0.73 12.15 -2.07
CA VAL A 57 -2.15 12.48 -2.31
C VAL A 57 -3.04 11.25 -2.45
N SER A 58 -2.46 10.05 -2.27
CA SER A 58 -3.23 8.82 -2.37
C SER A 58 -4.20 8.69 -1.20
N VAL A 59 -5.38 8.15 -1.50
CA VAL A 59 -6.44 7.97 -0.50
C VAL A 59 -6.49 6.51 -0.09
N PHE A 60 -6.29 6.26 1.21
CA PHE A 60 -6.47 4.93 1.76
C PHE A 60 -7.96 4.63 1.96
N ASP A 61 -8.37 3.47 1.47
CA ASP A 61 -9.70 2.91 1.63
C ASP A 61 -9.60 1.70 2.55
N GLU A 62 -10.01 1.87 3.80
CA GLU A 62 -9.99 0.83 4.84
C GLU A 62 -10.94 -0.33 4.50
N SER A 63 -12.05 -0.07 3.81
CA SER A 63 -13.05 -1.09 3.48
C SER A 63 -12.51 -2.09 2.46
N LEU A 64 -11.68 -1.62 1.54
CA LEU A 64 -11.07 -2.41 0.49
C LEU A 64 -9.59 -2.74 0.77
N GLN A 65 -9.06 -2.24 1.89
CA GLN A 65 -7.63 -2.26 2.22
C GLN A 65 -6.76 -1.85 1.03
N SER A 66 -7.16 -0.77 0.36
CA SER A 66 -6.60 -0.37 -0.92
C SER A 66 -6.30 1.12 -0.98
N TRP A 67 -5.36 1.50 -1.82
CA TRP A 67 -4.93 2.86 -2.04
C TRP A 67 -5.39 3.35 -3.41
N THR A 68 -6.06 4.50 -3.44
CA THR A 68 -6.47 5.13 -4.70
C THR A 68 -5.42 6.16 -5.10
N LEU A 69 -4.79 5.94 -6.25
CA LEU A 69 -3.74 6.78 -6.82
C LEU A 69 -4.23 7.40 -8.12
N VAL A 70 -3.91 8.67 -8.36
CA VAL A 70 -4.18 9.31 -9.67
C VAL A 70 -2.89 9.30 -10.49
N GLY A 71 -2.81 8.39 -11.45
CA GLY A 71 -1.73 8.26 -12.42
C GLY A 71 -1.96 9.11 -13.68
N ASP A 72 -1.03 8.99 -14.61
CA ASP A 72 -1.14 9.63 -15.94
C ASP A 72 -2.31 9.08 -16.77
N SER A 73 -2.70 7.82 -16.52
CA SER A 73 -3.79 7.14 -17.22
C SER A 73 -5.15 7.25 -16.51
N GLY A 74 -5.21 7.94 -15.36
CA GLY A 74 -6.42 8.10 -14.55
C GLY A 74 -6.26 7.56 -13.13
N GLU A 75 -7.39 7.28 -12.48
CA GLU A 75 -7.42 6.67 -11.17
C GLU A 75 -7.06 5.19 -11.24
N HIS A 76 -6.15 4.77 -10.37
CA HIS A 76 -5.66 3.41 -10.23
C HIS A 76 -5.84 2.95 -8.80
N ARG A 77 -6.27 1.70 -8.62
CA ARG A 77 -6.40 1.09 -7.30
C ARG A 77 -5.20 0.20 -7.02
N LEU A 78 -4.44 0.52 -5.98
CA LEU A 78 -3.37 -0.31 -5.46
C LEU A 78 -3.85 -1.13 -4.26
N VAL A 79 -3.52 -2.41 -4.21
CA VAL A 79 -3.73 -3.25 -3.03
C VAL A 79 -2.37 -3.78 -2.60
N CYS A 80 -2.02 -3.47 -1.36
CA CYS A 80 -0.82 -3.94 -0.70
C CYS A 80 -1.14 -5.28 -0.03
N LEU A 81 -0.62 -6.37 -0.59
CA LEU A 81 -0.73 -7.70 -0.01
C LEU A 81 0.53 -7.96 0.82
N SER A 82 0.46 -7.63 2.11
CA SER A 82 1.44 -8.05 3.09
C SER A 82 1.03 -9.40 3.68
N ALA A 83 2.00 -10.27 3.93
CA ALA A 83 1.77 -11.48 4.69
C ALA A 83 1.61 -11.12 6.17
N VAL A 84 0.42 -10.61 6.55
CA VAL A 84 -0.04 -10.37 7.93
C VAL A 84 1.11 -10.10 8.91
N SER A 85 1.57 -8.86 9.00
CA SER A 85 1.79 -8.33 10.34
C SER A 85 0.44 -7.82 10.78
N ALA A 86 -0.27 -8.63 11.57
CA ALA A 86 -1.39 -8.13 12.35
C ALA A 86 -0.91 -6.83 12.99
N SER A 87 -1.52 -5.71 12.62
CA SER A 87 -1.37 -4.47 13.39
C SER A 87 -1.88 -4.81 14.77
N ASN A 88 -0.97 -5.24 15.65
CA ASN A 88 -1.22 -5.55 17.04
C ASN A 88 -1.35 -4.21 17.77
N ASP A 89 -2.40 -3.47 17.42
CA ASP A 89 -2.94 -2.37 18.21
C ASP A 89 -4.15 -2.92 19.01
N ASP A 90 -3.95 -4.08 19.64
CA ASP A 90 -4.67 -4.39 20.87
C ASP A 90 -3.86 -3.72 21.98
N GLU A 91 -4.09 -2.41 22.19
CA GLU A 91 -3.86 -1.81 23.49
C GLU A 91 -4.82 -2.53 24.47
N VAL A 92 -4.39 -3.69 24.97
CA VAL A 92 -5.05 -4.35 26.10
C VAL A 92 -4.89 -3.41 27.28
N GLY A 93 -5.92 -2.60 27.48
CA GLY A 93 -6.06 -1.69 28.59
C GLY A 93 -5.68 -2.38 29.90
N GLU A 94 -4.74 -1.74 30.58
CA GLU A 94 -4.22 -2.06 31.90
C GLU A 94 -5.39 -2.32 32.87
N VAL A 95 -5.63 -3.60 33.24
CA VAL A 95 -6.50 -3.91 34.39
C VAL A 95 -5.67 -3.81 35.66
N ALA A 96 -5.47 -2.57 36.11
CA ALA A 96 -5.15 -2.31 37.51
C ALA A 96 -6.41 -2.62 38.34
N ASP A 97 -6.40 -3.73 39.07
CA ASP A 97 -7.26 -3.90 40.24
C ASP A 97 -6.37 -4.28 41.43
N GLU A 98 -6.00 -3.25 42.18
CA GLU A 98 -5.55 -3.35 43.56
C GLU A 98 -6.78 -3.57 44.46
N ALA A 99 -6.83 -4.69 45.20
CA ALA A 99 -7.40 -4.80 46.56
C ALA A 99 -7.19 -6.20 47.18
#